data_AF-M1CQL2-F1
#
_entry.id   AF-M1CQL2-F1
#
_cell.length_a   1.000
_cell.length_b   1.000
_cell.length_c   1.000
_cell.angle_alpha   90.00
_cell.angle_beta   90.00
_cell.angle_gamma   90.00
#
_symmetry.space_group_name_H-M   'P 1'
#
loop_
_entity.id
_entity.type
_entity.pdbx_description
1 polymer ?
#
loop_
_entity_poly.entity_id
_entity_poly.type
_entity_poly.pdbx_seq_one_letter_code
_entity_poly.pdbx_strand_id
1 'polypeptide(L)'
;MIPAKKGVILFTSSSASVSSGESPHSYTVSKHAVVGLMKNLCAELGQHGIRVNCVSPCAVATPMLVKAMGVDKSVVDGIICSSANLKGVAPTAEDVAEAALYLASDESKFVSGVNLVIDGGYSTTNMTYIKTIQSVLFSK
;
A
#
# COMPACT_ATOMS: atom_id res chain seq x y z
N MET A 1 -12.18 5.93 23.01
CA MET A 1 -12.18 6.91 21.90
C MET A 1 -13.48 7.71 21.86
N ILE A 2 -14.67 7.09 21.78
CA ILE A 2 -15.96 7.82 21.70
C ILE A 2 -16.19 8.83 22.85
N PRO A 3 -16.04 8.48 24.14
CA PRO A 3 -16.23 9.45 25.22
C PRO A 3 -15.23 10.63 25.17
N ALA A 4 -14.01 10.37 24.69
CA ALA A 4 -12.95 11.37 24.56
C ALA A 4 -13.08 12.24 23.30
N LYS A 5 -13.99 11.89 22.37
CA LYS A 5 -14.23 12.60 21.10
C LYS A 5 -12.97 12.84 20.24
N LYS A 6 -11.95 12.00 20.41
CA LYS A 6 -10.68 12.04 19.67
C LYS A 6 -10.13 10.63 19.50
N GLY A 7 -9.54 10.37 18.35
CA GLY A 7 -8.69 9.20 18.13
C GLY A 7 -8.47 8.87 16.66
N VAL A 8 -7.58 7.91 16.41
CA VAL A 8 -7.24 7.43 15.07
C VAL A 8 -7.25 5.90 15.08
N ILE A 9 -7.90 5.30 14.08
CA ILE A 9 -7.84 3.87 13.79
C ILE A 9 -7.09 3.70 12.47
N LEU A 10 -6.01 2.91 12.50
CA LEU A 10 -5.22 2.59 11.32
C LEU A 10 -5.29 1.09 11.05
N PHE A 11 -5.61 0.75 9.81
CA PHE A 11 -5.54 -0.62 9.31
C PHE A 11 -4.34 -0.79 8.38
N THR A 12 -3.74 -1.98 8.41
CA THR A 12 -2.74 -2.38 7.42
C THR A 12 -3.41 -3.24 6.35
N SER A 13 -3.64 -2.67 5.18
CA SER A 13 -4.11 -3.41 4.01
C SER A 13 -2.93 -3.83 3.13
N SER A 14 -2.98 -3.55 1.83
CA SER A 14 -1.97 -3.91 0.82
C SER A 14 -2.31 -3.21 -0.49
N SER A 15 -1.30 -2.96 -1.34
CA SER A 15 -1.50 -2.61 -2.76
C SER A 15 -2.41 -3.60 -3.50
N ALA A 16 -2.49 -4.87 -3.08
CA ALA A 16 -3.46 -5.85 -3.59
C ALA A 16 -4.93 -5.47 -3.35
N SER A 17 -5.22 -4.42 -2.56
CA SER A 17 -6.57 -3.84 -2.43
C SER A 17 -6.94 -2.86 -3.55
N VAL A 18 -5.98 -2.52 -4.42
CA VAL A 18 -6.15 -1.59 -5.55
C VAL A 18 -5.55 -2.12 -6.86
N SER A 19 -4.73 -3.18 -6.80
CA SER A 19 -4.20 -3.91 -7.97
C SER A 19 -4.87 -5.29 -8.12
N SER A 20 -4.55 -5.99 -9.22
CA SER A 20 -5.08 -7.32 -9.53
C SER A 20 -4.01 -8.20 -10.19
N GLY A 21 -4.08 -9.52 -9.98
CA GLY A 21 -3.22 -10.50 -10.68
C GLY A 21 -1.90 -10.83 -10.00
N GLU A 22 -1.55 -10.16 -8.90
CA GLU A 22 -0.26 -10.31 -8.22
C GLU A 22 -0.29 -11.22 -6.99
N SER A 23 -1.47 -11.45 -6.43
CA SER A 23 -1.65 -12.13 -5.15
C SER A 23 -2.74 -13.20 -5.24
N PRO A 24 -2.70 -14.24 -4.38
CA PRO A 24 -3.78 -15.22 -4.27
C PRO A 24 -5.15 -14.55 -4.10
N HIS A 25 -6.20 -15.15 -4.68
CA HIS A 25 -7.55 -14.58 -4.62
C HIS A 25 -8.03 -14.33 -3.19
N SER A 26 -7.79 -15.28 -2.28
CA SER A 26 -8.15 -15.14 -0.86
C SER A 26 -7.47 -13.94 -0.20
N TYR A 27 -6.19 -13.71 -0.50
CA TYR A 27 -5.44 -12.57 0.01
C TYR A 27 -6.02 -11.26 -0.53
N THR A 28 -6.21 -11.18 -1.85
CA THR A 28 -6.78 -10.02 -2.53
C THR A 28 -8.16 -9.65 -1.96
N VAL A 29 -9.05 -10.64 -1.79
CA VAL A 29 -10.37 -10.46 -1.16
C VAL A 29 -10.24 -9.94 0.27
N SER A 30 -9.35 -10.53 1.08
CA SER A 30 -9.17 -10.09 2.47
C SER A 30 -8.71 -8.63 2.57
N LYS A 31 -7.82 -8.19 1.67
CA LYS A 31 -7.28 -6.82 1.66
C LYS A 31 -8.28 -5.80 1.11
N HIS A 32 -9.12 -6.18 0.15
CA HIS A 32 -10.29 -5.39 -0.24
C HIS A 32 -11.28 -5.25 0.93
N ALA A 33 -11.55 -6.33 1.67
CA ALA A 33 -12.46 -6.31 2.82
C ALA A 33 -11.97 -5.36 3.93
N VAL A 34 -10.66 -5.31 4.21
CA VAL A 34 -10.08 -4.34 5.15
C VAL A 34 -10.34 -2.89 4.72
N VAL A 35 -10.16 -2.57 3.44
CA VAL A 35 -10.45 -1.22 2.91
C VAL A 35 -11.94 -0.90 2.99
N GLY A 36 -12.80 -1.87 2.67
CA GLY A 36 -14.25 -1.73 2.82
C GLY A 36 -14.69 -1.47 4.27
N LEU A 37 -14.12 -2.22 5.22
CA LEU A 37 -14.36 -2.03 6.65
C LEU A 37 -13.91 -0.65 7.12
N MET A 38 -12.71 -0.24 6.73
CA MET A 38 -12.16 1.08 7.05
C MET A 38 -13.11 2.21 6.59
N LYS A 39 -13.63 2.13 5.36
CA LYS A 39 -14.57 3.12 4.81
C LYS A 39 -15.87 3.20 5.61
N ASN A 40 -16.44 2.06 5.99
CA ASN A 40 -17.67 2.02 6.79
C ASN A 40 -17.44 2.59 8.19
N LEU A 41 -16.35 2.20 8.86
CA LEU A 41 -15.98 2.74 10.17
C LEU A 41 -15.68 4.24 10.11
N CYS A 42 -15.08 4.74 9.03
CA CYS A 42 -14.89 6.17 8.83
C CYS A 42 -16.24 6.92 8.82
N ALA A 43 -17.22 6.42 8.06
CA ALA A 43 -18.54 7.04 7.96
C ALA A 43 -19.28 7.03 9.32
N GLU A 44 -19.18 5.93 10.07
CA GLU A 44 -19.85 5.79 11.37
C GLU A 44 -19.17 6.62 12.47
N LEU A 45 -17.84 6.54 12.57
CA LEU A 45 -17.09 7.07 13.71
C LEU A 45 -16.68 8.55 13.56
N GLY A 46 -16.79 9.11 12.36
CA GLY A 46 -16.46 10.51 12.08
C GLY A 46 -17.23 11.50 12.96
N GLN A 47 -18.51 11.24 13.24
CA GLN A 47 -19.34 12.07 14.15
C GLN A 47 -18.83 12.09 15.61
N HIS A 48 -17.93 11.17 15.96
CA HIS A 48 -17.29 11.08 17.26
C HIS A 48 -15.87 11.65 17.27
N GLY A 49 -15.44 12.36 16.22
CA GLY A 49 -14.09 12.93 16.14
C GLY A 49 -13.00 11.88 15.98
N ILE A 50 -13.35 10.69 15.48
CA ILE A 50 -12.43 9.57 15.26
C ILE A 50 -12.13 9.47 13.77
N ARG A 51 -10.84 9.46 13.41
CA ARG A 51 -10.36 9.25 12.04
C ARG A 51 -10.11 7.76 11.82
N VAL A 52 -10.41 7.25 10.63
CA VAL A 52 -10.19 5.85 10.27
C VAL A 52 -9.55 5.79 8.89
N ASN A 53 -8.37 5.19 8.77
CA ASN A 53 -7.60 5.14 7.52
C ASN A 53 -6.91 3.77 7.33
N CYS A 54 -6.44 3.50 6.12
CA CYS A 54 -5.57 2.38 5.79
C CYS A 54 -4.19 2.86 5.35
N VAL A 55 -3.16 2.09 5.71
CA VAL A 55 -1.87 2.07 4.99
C VAL A 55 -1.81 0.80 4.13
N SER A 56 -1.44 0.94 2.86
CA SER A 56 -1.42 -0.12 1.85
C SER A 56 -0.07 -0.20 1.15
N PRO A 57 0.92 -0.86 1.74
CA PRO A 57 2.23 -1.00 1.13
C PRO A 57 2.22 -1.96 -0.07
N CYS A 58 3.15 -1.73 -0.99
CA CYS A 58 3.65 -2.76 -1.90
C CYS A 58 4.57 -3.73 -1.17
N ALA A 59 5.12 -4.70 -1.91
CA ALA A 59 6.16 -5.57 -1.39
C ALA A 59 7.30 -4.75 -0.77
N VAL A 60 7.66 -5.11 0.46
CA VAL A 60 8.85 -4.64 1.19
C VAL A 60 9.65 -5.90 1.50
N ALA A 61 10.98 -5.87 1.34
CA ALA A 61 11.86 -7.03 1.54
C ALA A 61 12.04 -7.40 3.02
N THR A 62 10.94 -7.77 3.65
CA THR A 62 10.86 -8.30 5.01
C THR A 62 11.34 -9.76 5.05
N PRO A 63 11.78 -10.28 6.19
CA PRO A 63 12.16 -11.69 6.32
C PRO A 63 11.07 -12.68 5.85
N MET A 64 9.80 -12.32 6.03
CA MET A 64 8.66 -13.11 5.55
C MET A 64 8.64 -13.20 4.02
N LEU A 65 8.79 -12.08 3.31
CA LEU A 65 8.75 -12.05 1.85
C LEU A 65 9.99 -12.73 1.24
N VAL A 66 11.16 -12.46 1.81
CA VAL A 66 12.43 -13.10 1.41
C VAL A 66 12.31 -14.62 1.53
N LYS A 67 11.77 -15.11 2.65
CA LYS A 67 11.51 -16.55 2.85
C LYS A 67 10.48 -17.11 1.86
N ALA A 68 9.42 -16.36 1.57
CA ALA A 68 8.37 -16.80 0.64
C ALA A 68 8.88 -16.87 -0.82
N MET A 69 9.79 -15.97 -1.22
CA MET A 69 10.38 -15.96 -2.56
C MET A 69 11.56 -16.91 -2.71
N GLY A 70 12.20 -17.32 -1.61
CA GLY A 70 13.33 -18.26 -1.63
C GLY A 70 14.60 -17.69 -2.28
N VAL A 71 14.74 -16.36 -2.32
CA VAL A 71 15.88 -15.64 -2.89
C VAL A 71 16.43 -14.63 -1.88
N ASP A 72 17.65 -14.14 -2.12
CA ASP A 72 18.28 -13.16 -1.23
C ASP A 72 17.52 -11.82 -1.18
N LYS A 73 17.63 -11.12 -0.04
CA LYS A 73 17.01 -9.81 0.18
C LYS A 73 17.34 -8.81 -0.94
N SER A 74 18.58 -8.79 -1.42
CA SER A 74 19.02 -7.90 -2.50
C SER A 74 18.29 -8.15 -3.82
N VAL A 75 17.95 -9.42 -4.11
CA VAL A 75 17.16 -9.79 -5.29
C VAL A 75 15.72 -9.31 -5.13
N VAL A 76 15.13 -9.51 -3.96
CA VAL A 76 13.78 -9.02 -3.64
C VAL A 76 13.71 -7.50 -3.77
N ASP A 77 14.66 -6.77 -3.16
CA ASP A 77 14.78 -5.31 -3.28
C ASP A 77 14.92 -4.88 -4.75
N GLY A 78 15.76 -5.56 -5.53
CA GLY A 78 15.94 -5.30 -6.95
C GLY A 78 14.65 -5.47 -7.77
N ILE A 79 13.87 -6.52 -7.50
CA ILE A 79 12.57 -6.76 -8.15
C ILE A 79 11.59 -5.64 -7.79
N ILE A 80 11.49 -5.27 -6.52
CA ILE A 80 10.57 -4.23 -6.03
C ILE A 80 10.90 -2.88 -6.70
N CYS A 81 12.16 -2.44 -6.62
CA CYS A 81 12.63 -1.18 -7.21
C CYS A 81 12.45 -1.13 -8.74
N SER A 82 12.68 -2.26 -9.41
CA SER A 82 12.53 -2.35 -10.86
C SER A 82 11.06 -2.27 -11.28
N SER A 83 10.15 -2.74 -10.43
CA SER A 83 8.71 -2.76 -10.70
C SER A 83 8.03 -1.41 -10.42
N ALA A 84 8.46 -0.66 -9.41
CA ALA A 84 7.89 0.64 -9.06
C ALA A 84 8.11 1.71 -10.15
N ASN A 85 7.25 2.73 -10.23
CA ASN A 85 7.49 3.88 -11.12
C ASN A 85 8.57 4.82 -10.55
N LEU A 86 8.58 5.00 -9.23
CA LEU A 86 9.61 5.74 -8.51
C LEU A 86 10.94 4.96 -8.53
N LYS A 87 12.02 5.59 -9.00
CA LYS A 87 13.36 4.98 -9.14
C LYS A 87 14.37 5.59 -8.17
N GLY A 88 15.44 4.84 -7.89
CA GLY A 88 16.58 5.30 -7.07
C GLY A 88 16.42 5.11 -5.56
N VAL A 89 15.30 4.52 -5.13
CA VAL A 89 14.95 4.28 -3.72
C VAL A 89 14.27 2.91 -3.60
N ALA A 90 14.61 2.17 -2.55
CA ALA A 90 13.97 0.91 -2.19
C ALA A 90 13.03 1.14 -1.00
N PRO A 91 11.79 0.61 -1.03
CA PRO A 91 10.88 0.79 0.09
C PRO A 91 11.35 -0.04 1.30
N THR A 92 11.27 0.56 2.47
CA THR A 92 11.63 -0.05 3.75
C THR A 92 10.43 -0.20 4.68
N ALA A 93 10.64 -0.83 5.83
CA ALA A 93 9.61 -0.87 6.87
C ALA A 93 9.39 0.52 7.48
N GLU A 94 10.44 1.34 7.53
CA GLU A 94 10.44 2.71 8.01
C GLU A 94 9.55 3.59 7.12
N ASP A 95 9.57 3.43 5.79
CA ASP A 95 8.67 4.19 4.90
C ASP A 95 7.17 3.94 5.23
N VAL A 96 6.83 2.69 5.58
CA VAL A 96 5.47 2.34 6.01
C VAL A 96 5.16 2.91 7.40
N ALA A 97 6.14 2.91 8.30
CA ALA A 97 6.01 3.49 9.62
C ALA A 97 5.82 5.02 9.57
N GLU A 98 6.55 5.73 8.73
CA GLU A 98 6.39 7.17 8.51
C GLU A 98 5.02 7.52 7.92
N ALA A 99 4.55 6.73 6.95
CA ALA A 99 3.19 6.88 6.42
C ALA A 99 2.10 6.65 7.49
N ALA A 100 2.29 5.65 8.35
CA ALA A 100 1.41 5.40 9.48
C ALA A 100 1.49 6.53 10.53
N LEU A 101 2.68 7.04 10.81
CA LEU A 101 2.92 8.15 11.73
C LEU A 101 2.19 9.41 11.25
N TYR A 102 2.33 9.77 9.97
CA TYR A 102 1.58 10.88 9.37
C TYR A 102 0.07 10.72 9.58
N LEU A 103 -0.48 9.53 9.31
CA LEU A 103 -1.92 9.30 9.49
C LEU A 103 -2.33 9.26 10.96
N ALA A 104 -1.43 8.91 11.89
CA ALA A 104 -1.68 8.91 13.32
C ALA A 104 -1.56 10.29 13.97
N SER A 105 -0.83 11.22 13.34
CA SER A 105 -0.47 12.51 13.93
C SER A 105 -1.52 13.62 13.68
N ASP A 106 -1.26 14.82 14.21
CA ASP A 106 -2.15 15.98 14.05
C ASP A 106 -1.98 16.66 12.67
N GLU A 107 -0.90 16.36 11.94
CA GLU A 107 -0.66 16.78 10.55
C GLU A 107 -1.73 16.25 9.58
N SER A 108 -2.39 15.14 9.94
CA SER A 108 -3.50 14.54 9.19
C SER A 108 -4.87 14.77 9.84
N LYS A 109 -5.03 15.83 10.66
CA LYS A 109 -6.27 16.10 11.43
C LYS A 109 -7.58 16.14 10.64
N PHE A 110 -7.53 16.38 9.33
CA PHE A 110 -8.70 16.39 8.45
C PHE A 110 -8.67 15.28 7.38
N VAL A 111 -7.78 14.29 7.53
CA VAL A 111 -7.68 13.12 6.65
C VAL A 111 -8.31 11.91 7.34
N SER A 112 -9.44 11.46 6.79
CA SER A 112 -10.14 10.25 7.21
C SER A 112 -10.75 9.55 5.99
N GLY A 113 -10.80 8.21 6.01
CA GLY A 113 -11.31 7.40 4.92
C GLY A 113 -10.31 7.12 3.80
N VAL A 114 -9.03 7.48 3.98
CA VAL A 114 -8.01 7.30 2.94
C VAL A 114 -7.42 5.90 2.98
N ASN A 115 -7.19 5.34 1.79
CA ASN A 115 -6.30 4.19 1.61
C ASN A 115 -4.96 4.72 1.09
N LEU A 116 -4.01 4.95 1.99
CA LEU A 116 -2.69 5.49 1.63
C LEU A 116 -1.83 4.37 1.04
N VAL A 117 -1.73 4.35 -0.29
CA VAL A 117 -0.94 3.35 -1.03
C VAL A 117 0.53 3.78 -1.04
N ILE A 118 1.41 2.86 -0.63
CA ILE A 118 2.86 3.08 -0.51
C ILE A 118 3.56 2.09 -1.45
N ASP A 119 3.57 2.39 -2.74
CA ASP A 119 3.99 1.45 -3.79
C ASP A 119 4.89 2.07 -4.86
N GLY A 120 5.40 3.29 -4.63
CA GLY A 120 6.20 4.01 -5.62
C GLY A 120 5.47 4.22 -6.94
N GLY A 121 4.14 4.30 -6.93
CA GLY A 121 3.29 4.47 -8.11
C GLY A 121 3.07 3.20 -8.92
N TYR A 122 3.49 2.03 -8.44
CA TYR A 122 3.36 0.76 -9.15
C TYR A 122 1.92 0.49 -9.65
N SER A 123 0.91 0.68 -8.80
CA SER A 123 -0.50 0.41 -9.14
C SER A 123 -1.17 1.47 -10.03
N THR A 124 -0.47 2.54 -10.38
CA THR A 124 -1.06 3.69 -11.10
C THR A 124 -1.12 3.53 -12.62
N THR A 125 -0.40 2.56 -13.19
CA THR A 125 -0.31 2.37 -14.65
C THR A 125 -0.06 0.91 -15.01
N ASN A 126 -0.54 0.52 -16.20
CA ASN A 126 -0.19 -0.77 -16.80
C ASN A 126 0.88 -0.54 -17.88
N MET A 127 2.13 -0.93 -17.58
CA MET A 127 3.26 -0.75 -18.49
C MET A 127 3.26 -1.69 -19.70
N THR A 128 2.31 -2.63 -19.81
CA THR A 128 2.27 -3.62 -20.89
C THR A 128 2.27 -2.95 -22.27
N TYR A 129 1.41 -1.96 -22.49
CA TYR A 129 1.31 -1.29 -23.79
C TYR A 129 2.63 -0.63 -24.21
N ILE A 130 3.25 0.14 -23.29
CA ILE A 130 4.53 0.81 -23.55
C ILE A 130 5.65 -0.20 -23.80
N LYS A 131 5.72 -1.27 -22.99
CA LYS A 131 6.72 -2.34 -23.17
C LYS A 131 6.53 -3.08 -24.49
N THR A 132 5.28 -3.31 -24.93
CA THR A 132 5.00 -3.91 -26.23
C THR A 132 5.44 -3.00 -27.37
N ILE A 133 5.14 -1.70 -27.31
CA ILE A 133 5.64 -0.73 -28.30
C ILE A 133 7.16 -0.78 -28.37
N GLN A 134 7.83 -0.75 -27.21
CA GLN A 134 9.28 -0.77 -27.16
C GLN A 134 9.87 -2.04 -27.76
N SER A 135 9.29 -3.18 -27.42
CA SER A 135 9.70 -4.48 -27.94
C SER A 135 9.51 -4.59 -29.46
N VAL A 136 8.38 -4.09 -30.00
CA VAL A 136 8.10 -4.18 -31.44
C VAL A 136 8.92 -3.18 -32.27
N LEU A 137 9.11 -1.95 -31.78
CA LEU A 137 9.76 -0.88 -32.55
C LEU A 137 11.28 -0.82 -32.38
N PHE A 138 11.80 -1.26 -31.22
CA PHE A 138 13.20 -1.04 -30.86
C PHE A 138 13.97 -2.31 -30.47
N SER A 139 13.39 -3.52 -30.61
CA SER A 139 14.18 -4.77 -30.55
C SER A 139 14.95 -4.95 -31.86
N LYS A 140 16.09 -4.28 -31.98
CA LYS A 140 17.18 -4.62 -32.91
C LYS A 140 18.41 -4.99 -32.11
#